data_AF-A0A2S7YE42-F1
#
_entry.id   AF-A0A2S7YE42-F1
#
_cell.length_a   1.000
_cell.length_b   1.000
_cell.length_c   1.000
_cell.angle_alpha   90.00
_cell.angle_beta   90.00
_cell.angle_gamma   90.00
#
_symmetry.space_group_name_H-M   'P 1'
#
loop_
_entity.id
_entity.type
_entity.pdbx_description
1 polymer ?
#
loop_
_entity_poly.entity_id
_entity_poly.type
_entity_poly.pdbx_seq_one_letter_code
_entity_poly.pdbx_strand_id
1 'polypeptide(L)'
;MPARTLPTFSRAQVESHSSVDSCYVTIGNNVYDVTDFIDDHPGGSSLVLEYAGKDIGDILKDPASHPHSEAAYEVLDDSLVGFVTEKGTPNGHVNGSAIADKDGLYVHPRTGMSCAEDLSKDTDVSLDYKKHKFLDLSKPLFPQIWFGGFSKDFYLDQVHRPRHYKGGDSAPLFGNFLEPLTKTAWWVVPSLWLPFVAYGLHKAAEGLPVLHVAGHWVFGVFLWTFIEYFLHRFLFHLDGYLPDNRVFITLHFLLHGIHHYLPMDKYRLVMPPTLLVVLATPFWKLSHAVFSHSWYAATAVFCGGIFGYICYDLTHYFLHHEDLPLWYKQLKKYHLQHHFLDYELGFGVTSKFWDKIFGTELTTSIQTK
;
A
#
# COMPACT_ATOMS: atom_id res chain seq x y z
N MET A 1 -9.93 30.27 -0.25
CA MET A 1 -8.74 30.62 0.58
C MET A 1 -7.70 29.54 0.35
N PRO A 2 -6.40 29.87 0.27
CA PRO A 2 -5.35 28.86 0.12
C PRO A 2 -5.34 27.97 1.37
N ALA A 3 -5.40 26.65 1.18
CA ALA A 3 -5.29 25.70 2.27
C ALA A 3 -3.87 25.83 2.87
N ARG A 4 -3.79 26.38 4.08
CA ARG A 4 -2.54 26.41 4.85
C ARG A 4 -2.26 24.97 5.28
N THR A 5 -1.15 24.40 4.82
CA THR A 5 -0.61 23.18 5.42
C THR A 5 -0.20 23.51 6.85
N LEU A 6 -0.85 22.89 7.83
CA LEU A 6 -0.58 23.14 9.24
C LEU A 6 0.82 22.61 9.61
N PRO A 7 1.59 23.33 10.44
CA PRO A 7 2.95 22.96 10.84
C PRO A 7 3.01 21.69 11.70
N THR A 8 4.21 21.11 11.78
CA THR A 8 4.53 20.03 12.71
C THR A 8 5.34 20.56 13.90
N PHE A 9 5.01 20.09 15.09
CA PHE A 9 5.65 20.42 16.36
C PHE A 9 6.33 19.18 16.93
N SER A 10 7.42 19.35 17.67
CA SER A 10 7.92 18.31 18.57
C SER A 10 7.15 18.34 19.90
N ARG A 11 7.12 17.22 20.63
CA ARG A 11 6.48 17.18 21.96
C ARG A 11 7.00 18.27 22.89
N ALA A 12 8.32 18.49 22.90
CA ALA A 12 8.96 19.53 23.69
C ALA A 12 8.53 20.96 23.29
N GLN A 13 8.22 21.20 22.01
CA GLN A 13 7.67 22.50 21.58
C GLN A 13 6.26 22.70 22.12
N VAL A 14 5.40 21.69 22.06
CA VAL A 14 4.03 21.78 22.62
C VAL A 14 4.06 21.99 24.14
N GLU A 15 4.91 21.27 24.86
CA GLU A 15 5.08 21.42 26.32
C GLU A 15 5.59 22.81 26.73
N SER A 16 6.31 23.50 25.84
CA SER A 16 6.77 24.87 26.09
C SER A 16 5.65 25.92 26.05
N HIS A 17 4.49 25.59 25.46
CA HIS A 17 3.29 26.42 25.44
C HIS A 17 2.37 26.07 26.64
N SER A 18 2.83 26.37 27.85
CA SER A 18 2.19 25.99 29.12
C SER A 18 1.79 27.18 30.02
N SER A 19 1.43 28.32 29.42
CA SER A 19 1.11 29.57 30.15
C SER A 19 -0.18 30.22 29.65
N VAL A 20 -0.69 31.21 30.38
CA VAL A 20 -1.92 31.96 29.99
C VAL A 20 -1.76 32.67 28.65
N ASP A 21 -0.56 33.20 28.37
CA ASP A 21 -0.28 33.91 27.12
C ASP A 21 0.06 32.97 25.95
N SER A 22 0.19 31.66 26.23
CA SER A 22 0.48 30.64 25.23
C SER A 22 0.19 29.24 25.77
N CYS A 23 -0.97 28.69 25.42
CA CYS A 23 -1.50 27.45 25.99
C CYS A 23 -1.88 26.47 24.88
N TYR A 24 -1.05 25.45 24.67
CA TYR A 24 -1.31 24.42 23.66
C TYR A 24 -1.72 23.12 24.34
N VAL A 25 -2.59 22.35 23.70
CA VAL A 25 -3.01 21.03 24.17
C VAL A 25 -2.98 20.03 23.02
N THR A 26 -2.93 18.74 23.34
CA THR A 26 -2.97 17.67 22.32
C THR A 26 -4.15 16.74 22.51
N ILE A 27 -4.61 16.18 21.39
CA ILE A 27 -5.41 14.95 21.37
C ILE A 27 -4.74 14.01 20.38
N GLY A 28 -4.03 13.01 20.91
CA GLY A 28 -3.20 12.13 20.09
C GLY A 28 -2.13 12.95 19.37
N ASN A 29 -2.17 12.97 18.03
CA ASN A 29 -1.18 13.69 17.23
C ASN A 29 -1.56 15.14 16.90
N ASN A 30 -2.81 15.56 17.17
CA ASN A 30 -3.27 16.91 16.85
C ASN A 30 -2.81 17.90 17.92
N VAL A 31 -2.40 19.10 17.50
CA VAL A 31 -2.00 20.22 18.36
C VAL A 31 -3.00 21.34 18.22
N TYR A 32 -3.56 21.78 19.33
CA TYR A 32 -4.56 22.84 19.40
C TYR A 32 -4.02 24.03 20.18
N ASP A 33 -4.18 25.23 19.63
CA ASP A 33 -3.89 26.50 20.31
C ASP A 33 -5.19 27.00 20.94
N VAL A 34 -5.29 26.84 22.27
CA VAL A 34 -6.47 27.23 23.03
C VAL A 34 -6.25 28.52 23.80
N THR A 35 -5.18 29.28 23.49
CA THR A 35 -4.80 30.50 24.20
C THR A 35 -5.95 31.51 24.28
N ASP A 36 -6.61 31.77 23.15
CA ASP A 36 -7.73 32.72 23.07
C ASP A 36 -9.02 32.18 23.72
N PHE A 37 -9.10 30.87 23.96
CA PHE A 37 -10.29 30.20 24.53
C PHE A 37 -10.24 30.06 26.06
N ILE A 38 -9.09 30.31 26.71
CA ILE A 38 -8.90 30.09 28.15
C ILE A 38 -9.96 30.82 28.99
N ASP A 39 -10.24 32.08 28.67
CA ASP A 39 -11.16 32.93 29.43
C ASP A 39 -12.64 32.67 29.07
N ASP A 40 -12.89 32.08 27.91
CA ASP A 40 -14.23 31.73 27.40
C ASP A 40 -14.65 30.31 27.81
N HIS A 41 -13.76 29.53 28.42
CA HIS A 41 -14.04 28.17 28.84
C HIS A 41 -15.12 28.14 29.96
N PRO A 42 -16.28 27.49 29.75
CA PRO A 42 -17.40 27.50 30.71
C PRO A 42 -17.07 26.89 32.09
N GLY A 43 -16.06 26.01 32.15
CA GLY A 43 -15.56 25.42 33.40
C GLY A 43 -14.54 26.29 34.15
N GLY A 44 -14.17 27.44 33.59
CA GLY A 44 -13.17 28.36 34.12
C GLY A 44 -11.76 28.09 33.59
N SER A 45 -10.96 29.15 33.55
CA SER A 45 -9.59 29.16 32.99
C SER A 45 -8.61 28.27 33.75
N SER A 46 -8.79 28.11 35.05
CA SER A 46 -7.91 27.30 35.90
C SER A 46 -7.87 25.82 35.49
N LEU A 47 -8.98 25.28 34.97
CA LEU A 47 -9.05 23.88 34.54
C LEU A 47 -8.30 23.66 33.22
N VAL A 48 -8.30 24.65 32.32
CA VAL A 48 -7.57 24.58 31.06
C VAL A 48 -6.05 24.65 31.32
N LEU A 49 -5.63 25.56 32.20
CA LEU A 49 -4.22 25.77 32.52
C LEU A 49 -3.55 24.56 33.20
N GLU A 50 -4.32 23.74 33.93
CA GLU A 50 -3.80 22.49 34.52
C GLU A 50 -3.31 21.49 33.47
N TYR A 51 -3.88 21.57 32.26
CA TYR A 51 -3.58 20.72 31.13
C TYR A 51 -2.76 21.40 30.02
N ALA A 52 -2.30 22.62 30.26
CA ALA A 52 -1.45 23.33 29.30
C ALA A 52 -0.16 22.53 29.02
N GLY A 53 0.14 22.33 27.74
CA GLY A 53 1.24 21.52 27.23
C GLY A 53 1.02 20.00 27.32
N LYS A 54 -0.17 19.50 27.68
CA LYS A 54 -0.47 18.07 27.90
C LYS A 54 -1.49 17.52 26.90
N ASP A 55 -1.65 16.19 26.89
CA ASP A 55 -2.73 15.53 26.17
C ASP A 55 -4.02 15.54 27.00
N ILE A 56 -5.13 15.93 26.38
CA ILE A 56 -6.44 16.07 27.03
C ILE A 56 -7.47 15.05 26.55
N GLY A 57 -7.08 14.07 25.73
CA GLY A 57 -8.01 13.11 25.14
C GLY A 57 -8.79 12.28 26.18
N ASP A 58 -8.17 11.99 27.33
CA ASP A 58 -8.80 11.25 28.42
C ASP A 58 -9.69 12.13 29.29
N ILE A 59 -9.25 13.35 29.62
CA ILE A 59 -10.01 14.24 30.52
C ILE A 59 -11.29 14.78 29.86
N LEU A 60 -11.29 14.97 28.54
CA LEU A 60 -12.49 15.37 27.79
C LEU A 60 -13.58 14.29 27.78
N LYS A 61 -13.20 13.02 28.01
CA LYS A 61 -14.09 11.86 28.07
C LYS A 61 -14.43 11.44 29.49
N ASP A 62 -13.82 12.07 30.50
CA ASP A 62 -13.99 11.69 31.89
C ASP A 62 -15.41 12.04 32.38
N PRO A 63 -16.25 11.03 32.70
CA PRO A 63 -17.59 11.27 33.21
C PRO A 63 -17.59 11.95 34.59
N ALA A 64 -16.47 11.91 35.33
CA ALA A 64 -16.34 12.48 36.66
C ALA A 64 -16.03 13.99 36.64
N SER A 65 -15.45 14.54 35.55
CA SER A 65 -15.18 15.97 35.40
C SER A 65 -16.43 16.69 34.87
N HIS A 66 -16.91 16.28 33.68
CA HIS A 66 -18.21 16.51 33.04
C HIS A 66 -18.12 16.09 31.55
N PRO A 67 -19.20 15.57 30.95
CA PRO A 67 -19.20 15.20 29.53
C PRO A 67 -19.24 16.45 28.64
N HIS A 68 -18.24 16.58 27.76
CA HIS A 68 -18.24 17.60 26.71
C HIS A 68 -19.22 17.22 25.59
N SER A 69 -20.01 18.18 25.11
CA SER A 69 -20.94 17.98 23.99
C SER A 69 -20.22 17.95 22.65
N GLU A 70 -20.85 17.44 21.59
CA GLU A 70 -20.30 17.48 20.22
C GLU A 70 -19.89 18.91 19.80
N ALA A 71 -20.67 19.92 20.20
CA ALA A 71 -20.34 21.32 19.92
C ALA A 71 -19.05 21.79 20.60
N ALA A 72 -18.66 21.21 21.74
CA ALA A 72 -17.39 21.53 22.39
C ALA A 72 -16.19 20.95 21.60
N TYR A 73 -16.37 19.80 20.94
CA TYR A 73 -15.35 19.24 20.04
C TYR A 73 -15.22 20.06 18.76
N GLU A 74 -16.34 20.58 18.21
CA GLU A 74 -16.32 21.49 17.06
C GLU A 74 -15.56 22.78 17.36
N VAL A 75 -15.78 23.37 18.55
CA VAL A 75 -15.03 24.56 19.00
C VAL A 75 -13.53 24.26 19.13
N LEU A 76 -13.16 23.06 19.60
CA LEU A 76 -11.75 22.67 19.70
C LEU A 76 -11.11 22.47 18.32
N ASP A 77 -11.83 21.94 17.34
CA ASP A 77 -11.33 21.73 15.98
C ASP A 77 -10.97 23.06 15.28
N ASP A 78 -11.67 24.15 15.59
CA ASP A 78 -11.33 25.50 15.09
C ASP A 78 -9.97 26.00 15.62
N SER A 79 -9.52 25.47 16.76
CA SER A 79 -8.21 25.76 17.38
C SER A 79 -7.08 24.88 16.85
N LEU A 80 -7.28 24.05 15.83
CA LEU A 80 -6.24 23.15 15.30
C LEU A 80 -5.12 23.95 14.60
N VAL A 81 -3.90 23.83 15.14
CA VAL A 81 -2.72 24.55 14.63
C VAL A 81 -1.62 23.66 14.09
N GLY A 82 -1.65 22.34 14.30
CA GLY A 82 -0.63 21.45 13.75
C GLY A 82 -0.62 20.02 14.30
N PHE A 83 0.51 19.34 14.13
CA PHE A 83 0.66 17.92 14.51
C PHE A 83 1.97 17.63 15.26
N VAL A 84 1.97 16.72 16.25
CA VAL A 84 3.17 16.31 16.99
C VAL A 84 4.00 15.27 16.24
N THR A 85 5.33 15.41 16.27
CA THR A 85 6.32 14.46 15.75
C THR A 85 7.16 13.90 16.91
N GLU A 86 7.19 12.57 17.07
CA GLU A 86 8.09 11.90 18.01
C GLU A 86 9.37 11.45 17.28
N LYS A 87 10.54 11.67 17.91
CA LYS A 87 11.84 11.27 17.33
C LYS A 87 12.02 9.76 17.39
N GLY A 88 11.96 9.12 16.22
CA GLY A 88 12.78 7.94 15.89
C GLY A 88 12.04 6.64 15.61
N THR A 89 11.38 6.53 14.46
CA THR A 89 11.30 5.30 13.64
C THR A 89 10.91 5.68 12.20
N PRO A 90 11.32 4.92 11.17
CA PRO A 90 11.04 5.23 9.77
C PRO A 90 9.53 5.43 9.56
N ASN A 91 9.19 6.50 8.86
CA ASN A 91 7.82 6.95 8.59
C ASN A 91 6.95 5.84 8.01
N GLY A 92 5.84 5.56 8.69
CA GLY A 92 4.83 4.60 8.21
C GLY A 92 3.79 4.12 9.24
N HIS A 93 3.89 4.46 10.54
CA HIS A 93 2.92 3.94 11.53
C HIS A 93 1.69 4.82 11.77
N VAL A 94 0.56 4.12 11.74
CA VAL A 94 -0.84 4.52 11.89
C VAL A 94 -1.10 5.17 13.25
N ASN A 95 -1.63 6.39 13.29
CA ASN A 95 -2.31 6.94 14.47
C ASN A 95 -3.66 7.53 14.05
N GLY A 96 -4.61 6.63 13.79
CA GLY A 96 -6.03 6.92 13.92
C GLY A 96 -6.59 5.88 14.88
N SER A 97 -7.24 6.29 15.96
CA SER A 97 -8.00 5.36 16.80
C SER A 97 -9.11 4.73 15.97
N ALA A 98 -9.26 3.40 16.08
CA ALA A 98 -10.37 2.68 15.47
C ALA A 98 -11.69 3.30 15.92
N ILE A 99 -12.47 3.84 14.99
CA ILE A 99 -13.85 4.22 15.25
C ILE A 99 -14.65 2.93 15.14
N ALA A 100 -15.18 2.46 16.27
CA ALA A 100 -16.17 1.39 16.26
C ALA A 100 -17.38 1.88 15.46
N ASP A 101 -17.76 1.13 14.42
CA ASP A 101 -19.08 1.31 13.81
C ASP A 101 -20.16 1.05 14.88
N LYS A 102 -21.40 1.47 14.63
CA LYS A 102 -22.56 1.39 15.55
C LYS A 102 -22.83 -0.02 16.14
N ASP A 103 -22.16 -1.06 15.63
CA ASP A 103 -22.24 -2.46 16.04
C ASP A 103 -20.96 -3.02 16.72
N GLY A 104 -19.93 -2.22 17.00
CA GLY A 104 -18.74 -2.65 17.78
C GLY A 104 -17.67 -3.43 16.99
N LEU A 105 -17.70 -3.39 15.65
CA LEU A 105 -16.70 -4.03 14.79
C LEU A 105 -15.42 -3.17 14.67
N TYR A 106 -14.25 -3.83 14.68
CA TYR A 106 -12.96 -3.18 14.45
C TYR A 106 -12.89 -2.68 13.00
N VAL A 107 -12.65 -1.38 12.83
CA VAL A 107 -12.48 -0.74 11.53
C VAL A 107 -11.02 -0.31 11.39
N HIS A 108 -10.35 -0.76 10.34
CA HIS A 108 -8.94 -0.43 10.12
C HIS A 108 -8.77 1.09 9.84
N PRO A 109 -7.93 1.84 10.58
CA PRO A 109 -7.90 3.30 10.51
C PRO A 109 -7.48 3.88 9.14
N ARG A 110 -6.64 3.15 8.39
CA ARG A 110 -6.17 3.59 7.07
C ARG A 110 -7.18 3.30 5.96
N THR A 111 -7.81 2.12 6.01
CA THR A 111 -8.62 1.58 4.90
C THR A 111 -10.12 1.68 5.15
N GLY A 112 -10.55 1.84 6.41
CA GLY A 112 -11.96 1.87 6.79
C GLY A 112 -12.66 0.52 6.70
N MET A 113 -11.92 -0.59 6.57
CA MET A 113 -12.47 -1.93 6.38
C MET A 113 -12.58 -2.70 7.69
N SER A 114 -13.64 -3.49 7.82
CA SER A 114 -13.97 -4.27 9.01
C SER A 114 -14.08 -5.78 8.74
N CYS A 115 -14.49 -6.18 7.53
CA CYS A 115 -14.68 -7.57 7.15
C CYS A 115 -14.25 -7.86 5.70
N ALA A 116 -14.33 -9.12 5.27
CA ALA A 116 -13.95 -9.54 3.93
C ALA A 116 -14.92 -9.01 2.86
N GLU A 117 -16.19 -8.78 3.21
CA GLU A 117 -17.21 -8.24 2.32
C GLU A 117 -16.89 -6.79 1.90
N ASP A 118 -16.26 -6.02 2.80
CA ASP A 118 -15.82 -4.64 2.53
C ASP A 118 -14.77 -4.57 1.40
N LEU A 119 -14.06 -5.66 1.11
CA LEU A 119 -13.07 -5.74 0.03
C LEU A 119 -13.68 -5.51 -1.36
N SER A 120 -14.97 -5.83 -1.51
CA SER A 120 -15.72 -5.74 -2.77
C SER A 120 -16.80 -4.65 -2.76
N LYS A 121 -16.81 -3.79 -1.73
CA LYS A 121 -17.79 -2.72 -1.61
C LYS A 121 -17.42 -1.55 -2.50
N ASP A 122 -18.32 -1.21 -3.42
CA ASP A 122 -18.16 -0.05 -4.32
C ASP A 122 -17.82 1.24 -3.55
N THR A 123 -16.80 1.95 -4.02
CA THR A 123 -16.43 3.27 -3.49
C THR A 123 -17.38 4.33 -4.04
N ASP A 124 -17.94 5.17 -3.15
CA ASP A 124 -18.64 6.39 -3.58
C ASP A 124 -17.63 7.39 -4.14
N VAL A 125 -17.64 7.51 -5.46
CA VAL A 125 -16.69 8.34 -6.22
C VAL A 125 -16.72 9.80 -5.82
N SER A 126 -17.91 10.35 -5.52
CA SER A 126 -18.05 11.78 -5.21
C SER A 126 -17.54 12.07 -3.80
N LEU A 127 -17.87 11.21 -2.84
CA LEU A 127 -17.42 11.36 -1.45
C LEU A 127 -15.91 11.10 -1.32
N ASP A 128 -15.38 10.07 -2.00
CA ASP A 128 -13.95 9.76 -1.98
C ASP A 128 -13.11 10.93 -2.51
N TYR A 129 -13.44 11.45 -3.70
CA TYR A 129 -12.73 12.60 -4.26
C TYR A 129 -12.89 13.85 -3.39
N LYS A 130 -14.09 14.08 -2.82
CA LYS A 130 -14.32 15.24 -1.93
C LYS A 130 -13.44 15.17 -0.68
N LYS A 131 -13.34 13.98 -0.06
CA LYS A 131 -12.61 13.73 1.19
C LYS A 131 -11.10 13.69 1.01
N HIS A 132 -10.63 12.92 0.02
CA HIS A 132 -9.21 12.58 -0.11
C HIS A 132 -8.44 13.45 -1.12
N LYS A 133 -9.14 14.13 -2.03
CA LYS A 133 -8.53 15.00 -3.07
C LYS A 133 -7.45 14.30 -3.90
N PHE A 134 -7.55 12.98 -4.07
CA PHE A 134 -6.57 12.18 -4.82
C PHE A 134 -7.00 11.98 -6.28
N LEU A 135 -7.72 10.89 -6.58
CA LEU A 135 -8.16 10.57 -7.93
C LEU A 135 -9.70 10.54 -8.02
N ASP A 136 -10.25 11.22 -9.02
CA ASP A 136 -11.66 11.15 -9.37
C ASP A 136 -11.89 9.91 -10.24
N LEU A 137 -12.44 8.85 -9.64
CA LEU A 137 -12.74 7.58 -10.31
C LEU A 137 -13.75 7.73 -11.46
N SER A 138 -14.48 8.85 -11.58
CA SER A 138 -15.39 9.09 -12.71
C SER A 138 -14.66 9.47 -14.01
N LYS A 139 -13.34 9.72 -13.94
CA LYS A 139 -12.51 10.18 -15.04
C LYS A 139 -11.30 9.27 -15.25
N PRO A 140 -10.65 9.31 -16.43
CA PRO A 140 -9.42 8.56 -16.69
C PRO A 140 -8.33 8.83 -15.66
N LEU A 141 -7.73 7.79 -15.08
CA LEU A 141 -6.76 7.91 -13.98
C LEU A 141 -5.37 8.38 -14.43
N PHE A 142 -4.91 7.99 -15.63
CA PHE A 142 -3.55 8.29 -16.09
C PHE A 142 -3.29 9.80 -16.22
N PRO A 143 -4.15 10.60 -16.88
CA PRO A 143 -3.95 12.05 -16.93
C PRO A 143 -3.96 12.70 -15.54
N GLN A 144 -4.76 12.17 -14.61
CA GLN A 144 -4.82 12.68 -13.23
C GLN A 144 -3.52 12.43 -12.48
N ILE A 145 -2.90 11.26 -12.63
CA ILE A 145 -1.57 10.97 -12.05
C ILE A 145 -0.49 11.81 -12.74
N TRP A 146 -0.49 11.88 -14.06
CA TRP A 146 0.58 12.54 -14.83
C TRP A 146 0.59 14.07 -14.66
N PHE A 147 -0.60 14.69 -14.59
CA PHE A 147 -0.77 16.14 -14.49
C PHE A 147 -1.22 16.62 -13.09
N GLY A 148 -1.46 15.71 -12.14
CA GLY A 148 -2.02 16.04 -10.82
C GLY A 148 -1.09 16.81 -9.90
N GLY A 149 0.23 16.76 -10.12
CA GLY A 149 1.20 17.51 -9.33
C GLY A 149 1.29 17.07 -7.87
N PHE A 150 0.97 15.81 -7.58
CA PHE A 150 1.04 15.25 -6.23
C PHE A 150 2.48 15.23 -5.73
N SER A 151 2.67 15.56 -4.44
CA SER A 151 3.92 15.23 -3.77
C SER A 151 4.03 13.72 -3.58
N LYS A 152 5.25 13.20 -3.54
CA LYS A 152 5.54 11.79 -3.23
C LYS A 152 4.77 11.30 -2.01
N ASP A 153 4.88 12.00 -0.88
CA ASP A 153 4.34 11.53 0.39
C ASP A 153 2.80 11.46 0.34
N PHE A 154 2.15 12.44 -0.28
CA PHE A 154 0.70 12.42 -0.49
C PHE A 154 0.29 11.27 -1.42
N TYR A 155 1.02 11.07 -2.52
CA TYR A 155 0.76 9.98 -3.45
C TYR A 155 0.88 8.62 -2.77
N LEU A 156 1.96 8.36 -2.03
CA LEU A 156 2.20 7.07 -1.38
C LEU A 156 1.17 6.77 -0.29
N ASP A 157 0.76 7.77 0.50
CA ASP A 157 -0.31 7.60 1.47
C ASP A 157 -1.65 7.24 0.81
N GLN A 158 -1.96 7.86 -0.34
CA GLN A 158 -3.25 7.67 -0.99
C GLN A 158 -3.32 6.45 -1.91
N VAL A 159 -2.24 6.10 -2.61
CA VAL A 159 -2.21 4.97 -3.55
C VAL A 159 -2.32 3.62 -2.83
N HIS A 160 -1.77 3.52 -1.62
CA HIS A 160 -1.85 2.31 -0.77
C HIS A 160 -3.10 2.24 0.10
N ARG A 161 -4.07 3.15 -0.10
CA ARG A 161 -5.40 3.09 0.49
C ARG A 161 -6.37 2.51 -0.55
N PRO A 162 -6.81 1.25 -0.42
CA PRO A 162 -7.59 0.58 -1.46
C PRO A 162 -8.96 1.21 -1.70
N ARG A 163 -9.36 1.30 -2.96
CA ARG A 163 -10.69 1.66 -3.46
C ARG A 163 -11.26 0.50 -4.28
N HIS A 164 -12.57 0.55 -4.55
CA HIS A 164 -13.24 -0.39 -5.44
C HIS A 164 -14.05 0.36 -6.48
N TYR A 165 -13.82 0.04 -7.76
CA TYR A 165 -14.56 0.65 -8.85
C TYR A 165 -15.91 -0.04 -9.04
N LYS A 166 -16.93 0.77 -9.32
CA LYS A 166 -18.34 0.38 -9.32
C LYS A 166 -18.64 -0.89 -10.12
N GLY A 167 -19.40 -1.80 -9.52
CA GLY A 167 -19.87 -3.02 -10.16
C GLY A 167 -18.76 -4.01 -10.55
N GLY A 168 -17.56 -3.89 -9.97
CA GLY A 168 -16.42 -4.76 -10.25
C GLY A 168 -15.83 -4.62 -11.66
N ASP A 169 -16.17 -3.55 -12.39
CA ASP A 169 -15.54 -3.21 -13.66
C ASP A 169 -14.15 -2.57 -13.42
N SER A 170 -13.36 -2.37 -14.46
CA SER A 170 -12.09 -1.66 -14.37
C SER A 170 -12.31 -0.16 -14.56
N ALA A 171 -11.83 0.66 -13.61
CA ALA A 171 -11.83 2.12 -13.73
C ALA A 171 -11.16 2.57 -15.04
N PRO A 172 -11.54 3.64 -15.75
CA PRO A 172 -10.82 4.02 -16.97
C PRO A 172 -9.40 4.50 -16.64
N LEU A 173 -8.35 3.95 -17.28
CA LEU A 173 -6.99 4.46 -17.13
C LEU A 173 -6.70 5.58 -18.13
N PHE A 174 -6.96 5.34 -19.42
CA PHE A 174 -6.81 6.33 -20.49
C PHE A 174 -8.16 6.85 -21.00
N GLY A 175 -9.21 6.03 -20.95
CA GLY A 175 -10.56 6.38 -21.45
C GLY A 175 -10.64 6.59 -22.96
N ASN A 176 -9.70 6.01 -23.72
CA ASN A 176 -9.62 6.11 -25.17
C ASN A 176 -9.14 4.78 -25.79
N PHE A 177 -8.66 4.80 -27.03
CA PHE A 177 -8.20 3.60 -27.75
C PHE A 177 -7.01 2.85 -27.09
N LEU A 178 -6.32 3.46 -26.12
CA LEU A 178 -5.25 2.82 -25.36
C LEU A 178 -5.77 1.96 -24.20
N GLU A 179 -7.03 2.10 -23.80
CA GLU A 179 -7.62 1.37 -22.67
C GLU A 179 -7.45 -0.16 -22.75
N PRO A 180 -7.61 -0.81 -23.92
CA PRO A 180 -7.40 -2.26 -24.04
C PRO A 180 -5.99 -2.72 -23.66
N LEU A 181 -4.96 -1.88 -23.84
CA LEU A 181 -3.58 -2.22 -23.45
C LEU A 181 -3.38 -2.29 -21.93
N THR A 182 -4.33 -1.75 -21.16
CA THR A 182 -4.26 -1.67 -19.70
C THR A 182 -5.02 -2.80 -19.01
N LYS A 183 -5.75 -3.62 -19.78
CA LYS A 183 -6.60 -4.69 -19.28
C LYS A 183 -6.01 -6.03 -19.65
N THR A 184 -5.36 -6.69 -18.68
CA THR A 184 -4.73 -8.00 -18.88
C THR A 184 -5.49 -9.04 -18.07
N ALA A 185 -6.17 -9.97 -18.75
CA ALA A 185 -6.83 -11.08 -18.07
C ALA A 185 -5.80 -12.11 -17.57
N TRP A 186 -6.12 -12.79 -16.46
CA TRP A 186 -5.21 -13.74 -15.81
C TRP A 186 -4.67 -14.84 -16.75
N TRP A 187 -5.51 -15.33 -17.66
CA TRP A 187 -5.16 -16.42 -18.57
C TRP A 187 -4.22 -15.98 -19.70
N VAL A 188 -4.03 -14.67 -19.92
CA VAL A 188 -3.08 -14.14 -20.91
C VAL A 188 -1.66 -14.56 -20.55
N VAL A 189 -1.30 -14.51 -19.26
CA VAL A 189 0.04 -14.85 -18.76
C VAL A 189 0.45 -16.28 -19.14
N PRO A 190 -0.25 -17.35 -18.72
CA PRO A 190 0.14 -18.71 -19.07
C PRO A 190 0.00 -18.97 -20.58
N SER A 191 -1.04 -18.46 -21.23
CA SER A 191 -1.28 -18.72 -22.66
C SER A 191 -0.18 -18.14 -23.55
N LEU A 192 0.34 -16.96 -23.17
CA LEU A 192 1.41 -16.31 -23.91
C LEU A 192 2.79 -16.91 -23.57
N TRP A 193 3.09 -17.06 -22.27
CA TRP A 193 4.46 -17.32 -21.84
C TRP A 193 4.83 -18.80 -21.79
N LEU A 194 3.90 -19.72 -21.53
CA LEU A 194 4.20 -21.17 -21.52
C LEU A 194 4.74 -21.67 -22.87
N PRO A 195 4.20 -21.26 -24.04
CA PRO A 195 4.79 -21.63 -25.33
C PRO A 195 6.25 -21.18 -25.49
N PHE A 196 6.61 -19.96 -25.05
CA PHE A 196 7.99 -19.47 -25.09
C PHE A 196 8.90 -20.25 -24.14
N VAL A 197 8.42 -20.59 -22.94
CA VAL A 197 9.13 -21.46 -22.00
C VAL A 197 9.37 -22.84 -22.63
N ALA A 198 8.35 -23.45 -23.20
CA ALA A 198 8.45 -24.76 -23.85
C ALA A 198 9.43 -24.75 -25.03
N TYR A 199 9.36 -23.73 -25.88
CA TYR A 199 10.29 -23.56 -26.99
C TYR A 199 11.73 -23.34 -26.52
N GLY A 200 11.94 -22.48 -25.52
CA GLY A 200 13.28 -22.24 -24.97
C GLY A 200 13.88 -23.47 -24.30
N LEU A 201 13.08 -24.29 -23.61
CA LEU A 201 13.52 -25.57 -23.05
C LEU A 201 13.82 -26.61 -24.13
N HIS A 202 13.02 -26.65 -25.21
CA HIS A 202 13.34 -27.47 -26.38
C HIS A 202 14.69 -27.09 -26.98
N LYS A 203 14.95 -25.78 -27.14
CA LYS A 203 16.26 -25.27 -27.59
C LYS A 203 17.38 -25.60 -26.63
N ALA A 204 17.18 -25.49 -25.32
CA ALA A 204 18.17 -25.92 -24.33
C ALA A 204 18.53 -27.41 -24.47
N ALA A 205 17.54 -28.26 -24.75
CA ALA A 205 17.74 -29.71 -24.91
C ALA A 205 18.46 -30.11 -26.22
N GLU A 206 18.54 -29.23 -27.21
CA GLU A 206 19.39 -29.45 -28.41
C GLU A 206 20.88 -29.44 -28.06
N GLY A 207 21.28 -28.74 -26.98
CA GLY A 207 22.68 -28.56 -26.61
C GLY A 207 23.08 -29.09 -25.23
N LEU A 208 22.14 -29.59 -24.42
CA LEU A 208 22.40 -30.17 -23.11
C LEU A 208 21.60 -31.46 -22.90
N PRO A 209 22.14 -32.44 -22.14
CA PRO A 209 21.36 -33.59 -21.71
C PRO A 209 20.15 -33.15 -20.89
N VAL A 210 19.02 -33.86 -21.04
CA VAL A 210 17.73 -33.52 -20.42
C VAL A 210 17.84 -33.31 -18.90
N LEU A 211 18.65 -34.12 -18.21
CA LEU A 211 18.85 -33.97 -16.76
C LEU A 211 19.53 -32.64 -16.38
N HIS A 212 20.49 -32.19 -17.20
CA HIS A 212 21.11 -30.88 -17.00
C HIS A 212 20.12 -29.76 -17.28
N VAL A 213 19.31 -29.86 -18.34
CA VAL A 213 18.25 -28.87 -18.62
C VAL A 213 17.28 -28.78 -17.44
N ALA A 214 16.83 -29.92 -16.91
CA ALA A 214 15.95 -29.97 -15.75
C ALA A 214 16.60 -29.32 -14.51
N GLY A 215 17.88 -29.60 -14.25
CA GLY A 215 18.60 -28.99 -13.12
C GLY A 215 18.70 -27.46 -13.23
N HIS A 216 19.04 -26.93 -14.41
CA HIS A 216 19.10 -25.48 -14.65
C HIS A 216 17.71 -24.84 -14.57
N TRP A 217 16.69 -25.52 -15.09
CA TRP A 217 15.31 -25.04 -15.02
C TRP A 217 14.81 -24.97 -13.56
N VAL A 218 15.02 -26.02 -12.76
CA VAL A 218 14.68 -26.02 -11.32
C VAL A 218 15.42 -24.90 -10.59
N PHE A 219 16.71 -24.70 -10.88
CA PHE A 219 17.46 -23.59 -10.32
C PHE A 219 16.86 -22.23 -10.71
N GLY A 220 16.43 -22.06 -11.96
CA GLY A 220 15.73 -20.87 -12.43
C GLY A 220 14.41 -20.61 -11.70
N VAL A 221 13.62 -21.66 -11.45
CA VAL A 221 12.37 -21.56 -10.66
C VAL A 221 12.66 -21.16 -9.22
N PHE A 222 13.69 -21.73 -8.59
CA PHE A 222 14.11 -21.30 -7.26
C PHE A 222 14.58 -19.83 -7.26
N LEU A 223 15.41 -19.44 -8.22
CA LEU A 223 15.91 -18.08 -8.37
C LEU A 223 14.77 -17.08 -8.58
N TRP A 224 13.69 -17.48 -9.27
CA TRP A 224 12.50 -16.66 -9.40
C TRP A 224 11.93 -16.24 -8.03
N THR A 225 11.84 -17.15 -7.05
CA THR A 225 11.28 -16.80 -5.73
C THR A 225 12.08 -15.68 -5.04
N PHE A 226 13.38 -15.62 -5.29
CA PHE A 226 14.25 -14.55 -4.81
C PHE A 226 14.02 -13.26 -5.59
N ILE A 227 13.92 -13.34 -6.93
CA ILE A 227 13.64 -12.20 -7.80
C ILE A 227 12.26 -11.59 -7.46
N GLU A 228 11.24 -12.43 -7.25
CA GLU A 228 9.91 -12.03 -6.78
C GLU A 228 10.02 -11.14 -5.54
N TYR A 229 10.66 -11.64 -4.49
CA TYR A 229 10.83 -10.90 -3.24
C TYR A 229 11.53 -9.56 -3.47
N PHE A 230 12.63 -9.55 -4.24
CA PHE A 230 13.41 -8.34 -4.47
C PHE A 230 12.68 -7.32 -5.35
N LEU A 231 12.01 -7.75 -6.41
CA LEU A 231 11.22 -6.85 -7.25
C LEU A 231 10.04 -6.29 -6.46
N HIS A 232 9.34 -7.13 -5.70
CA HIS A 232 8.20 -6.68 -4.92
C HIS A 232 8.62 -5.64 -3.86
N ARG A 233 9.72 -5.91 -3.13
CA ARG A 233 10.21 -5.02 -2.07
C ARG A 233 10.90 -3.75 -2.57
N PHE A 234 11.74 -3.84 -3.60
CA PHE A 234 12.66 -2.75 -3.97
C PHE A 234 12.33 -2.05 -5.29
N LEU A 235 11.39 -2.58 -6.07
CA LEU A 235 10.93 -1.95 -7.30
C LEU A 235 9.43 -1.59 -7.23
N PHE A 236 8.59 -2.54 -6.82
CA PHE A 236 7.16 -2.33 -6.73
C PHE A 236 6.80 -1.46 -5.52
N HIS A 237 7.45 -1.69 -4.38
CA HIS A 237 7.43 -0.82 -3.19
C HIS A 237 8.68 0.08 -3.10
N LEU A 238 8.99 0.80 -4.19
CA LEU A 238 10.10 1.76 -4.17
C LEU A 238 9.86 2.86 -3.11
N ASP A 239 8.59 3.23 -2.88
CA ASP A 239 8.05 3.99 -1.76
C ASP A 239 8.96 5.11 -1.25
N GLY A 240 9.60 4.92 -0.08
CA GLY A 240 10.44 5.93 0.55
C GLY A 240 11.54 6.49 -0.37
N TYR A 241 12.04 5.67 -1.31
CA TYR A 241 13.07 6.02 -2.29
C TYR A 241 12.53 6.63 -3.59
N LEU A 242 11.21 6.68 -3.77
CA LEU A 242 10.59 7.34 -4.90
C LEU A 242 11.02 8.82 -4.91
N PRO A 243 11.46 9.40 -6.04
CA PRO A 243 11.70 10.84 -6.10
C PRO A 243 10.38 11.60 -6.25
N ASP A 244 10.35 12.85 -5.80
CA ASP A 244 9.20 13.75 -5.96
C ASP A 244 9.09 14.25 -7.41
N ASN A 245 8.72 13.32 -8.30
CA ASN A 245 8.75 13.50 -9.74
C ASN A 245 7.62 12.70 -10.40
N ARG A 246 6.80 13.40 -11.19
CA ARG A 246 5.64 12.81 -11.88
C ARG A 246 5.95 11.56 -12.71
N VAL A 247 7.13 11.47 -13.32
CA VAL A 247 7.49 10.31 -14.16
C VAL A 247 7.62 9.08 -13.28
N PHE A 248 8.32 9.20 -12.15
CA PHE A 248 8.51 8.09 -11.21
C PHE A 248 7.22 7.73 -10.49
N ILE A 249 6.42 8.72 -10.07
CA ILE A 249 5.07 8.48 -9.52
C ILE A 249 4.20 7.71 -10.52
N THR A 250 4.21 8.11 -11.79
CA THR A 250 3.45 7.41 -12.84
C THR A 250 3.98 5.99 -13.07
N LEU A 251 5.30 5.80 -13.12
CA LEU A 251 5.91 4.47 -13.26
C LEU A 251 5.54 3.56 -12.08
N HIS A 252 5.63 4.06 -10.85
CA HIS A 252 5.19 3.34 -9.66
C HIS A 252 3.72 2.94 -9.75
N PHE A 253 2.85 3.88 -10.15
CA PHE A 253 1.43 3.62 -10.33
C PHE A 253 1.17 2.49 -11.35
N LEU A 254 1.87 2.51 -12.49
CA LEU A 254 1.70 1.50 -13.53
C LEU A 254 2.32 0.13 -13.20
N LEU A 255 3.38 0.10 -12.38
CA LEU A 255 4.06 -1.14 -11.99
C LEU A 255 3.32 -1.89 -10.88
N HIS A 256 2.85 -1.18 -9.85
CA HIS A 256 2.21 -1.82 -8.71
C HIS A 256 1.19 -0.96 -7.98
N GLY A 257 1.34 0.37 -7.98
CA GLY A 257 0.43 1.25 -7.23
C GLY A 257 -1.03 1.12 -7.65
N ILE A 258 -1.34 0.90 -8.94
CA ILE A 258 -2.71 0.68 -9.40
C ILE A 258 -3.34 -0.59 -8.81
N HIS A 259 -2.52 -1.61 -8.55
CA HIS A 259 -2.99 -2.83 -7.91
C HIS A 259 -3.33 -2.59 -6.44
N HIS A 260 -2.48 -1.91 -5.66
CA HIS A 260 -2.83 -1.52 -4.29
C HIS A 260 -4.03 -0.57 -4.22
N TYR A 261 -4.16 0.32 -5.20
CA TYR A 261 -5.26 1.28 -5.26
C TYR A 261 -6.59 0.62 -5.64
N LEU A 262 -6.58 -0.40 -6.51
CA LEU A 262 -7.77 -1.14 -6.98
C LEU A 262 -7.51 -2.66 -6.92
N PRO A 263 -7.36 -3.26 -5.73
CA PRO A 263 -6.87 -4.65 -5.58
C PRO A 263 -7.82 -5.70 -6.14
N MET A 264 -9.11 -5.37 -6.24
CA MET A 264 -10.14 -6.27 -6.77
C MET A 264 -10.43 -6.06 -8.27
N ASP A 265 -9.69 -5.19 -8.98
CA ASP A 265 -9.80 -5.04 -10.44
C ASP A 265 -9.13 -6.23 -11.17
N LYS A 266 -9.96 -7.15 -11.67
CA LYS A 266 -9.54 -8.42 -12.30
C LYS A 266 -8.64 -8.26 -13.52
N TYR A 267 -8.57 -7.08 -14.12
CA TYR A 267 -7.76 -6.84 -15.32
C TYR A 267 -6.50 -6.02 -15.05
N ARG A 268 -6.25 -5.63 -13.79
CA ARG A 268 -5.13 -4.76 -13.36
C ARG A 268 -4.30 -5.32 -12.22
N LEU A 269 -4.23 -6.65 -12.16
CA LEU A 269 -3.45 -7.38 -11.19
C LEU A 269 -2.22 -8.01 -11.84
N VAL A 270 -2.44 -8.86 -12.84
CA VAL A 270 -1.35 -9.56 -13.53
C VAL A 270 -0.56 -8.60 -14.39
N MET A 271 0.74 -8.86 -14.55
CA MET A 271 1.60 -7.97 -15.31
C MET A 271 1.25 -7.98 -16.81
N PRO A 272 0.95 -6.81 -17.41
CA PRO A 272 0.77 -6.70 -18.85
C PRO A 272 2.03 -7.21 -19.59
N PRO A 273 1.88 -8.00 -20.66
CA PRO A 273 3.03 -8.56 -21.38
C PRO A 273 4.06 -7.52 -21.82
N THR A 274 3.61 -6.32 -22.18
CA THR A 274 4.47 -5.19 -22.55
C THR A 274 5.42 -4.77 -21.41
N LEU A 275 4.91 -4.67 -20.18
CA LEU A 275 5.74 -4.36 -19.01
C LEU A 275 6.65 -5.53 -18.64
N LEU A 276 6.14 -6.76 -18.73
CA LEU A 276 6.97 -7.94 -18.44
C LEU A 276 8.16 -8.03 -19.39
N VAL A 277 8.01 -7.78 -20.70
CA VAL A 277 9.14 -7.78 -21.64
C VAL A 277 10.24 -6.82 -21.19
N VAL A 278 9.86 -5.61 -20.78
CA VAL A 278 10.82 -4.61 -20.28
C VAL A 278 11.54 -5.11 -19.02
N LEU A 279 10.80 -5.65 -18.05
CA LEU A 279 11.36 -6.15 -16.80
C LEU A 279 12.21 -7.42 -16.99
N ALA A 280 11.82 -8.33 -17.89
CA ALA A 280 12.49 -9.61 -18.13
C ALA A 280 13.76 -9.47 -18.98
N THR A 281 13.83 -8.46 -19.87
CA THR A 281 14.99 -8.22 -20.74
C THR A 281 16.34 -8.12 -19.99
N PRO A 282 16.48 -7.35 -18.91
CA PRO A 282 17.74 -7.34 -18.14
C PRO A 282 18.07 -8.70 -17.53
N PHE A 283 17.07 -9.48 -17.08
CA PHE A 283 17.32 -10.83 -16.55
C PHE A 283 17.73 -11.83 -17.63
N TRP A 284 17.22 -11.70 -18.86
CA TRP A 284 17.71 -12.48 -20.01
C TRP A 284 19.20 -12.24 -20.25
N LYS A 285 19.60 -10.96 -20.31
CA LYS A 285 21.00 -10.57 -20.50
C LYS A 285 21.87 -11.02 -19.33
N LEU A 286 21.38 -10.88 -18.10
CA LEU A 286 22.09 -11.31 -16.90
C LEU A 286 22.31 -12.83 -16.89
N SER A 287 21.29 -13.62 -17.20
CA SER A 287 21.42 -15.09 -17.30
C SER A 287 22.50 -15.48 -18.30
N HIS A 288 22.53 -14.83 -19.47
CA HIS A 288 23.53 -15.09 -20.51
C HIS A 288 24.93 -14.58 -20.17
N ALA A 289 25.05 -13.57 -19.31
CA ALA A 289 26.34 -13.12 -18.79
C ALA A 289 26.90 -14.10 -17.74
N VAL A 290 26.07 -14.51 -16.78
CA VAL A 290 26.46 -15.42 -15.70
C VAL A 290 26.77 -16.83 -16.23
N PHE A 291 25.91 -17.36 -17.09
CA PHE A 291 26.08 -18.66 -17.75
C PHE A 291 26.69 -18.51 -19.15
N SER A 292 27.64 -17.58 -19.30
CA SER A 292 28.30 -17.27 -20.59
C SER A 292 29.04 -18.46 -21.21
N HIS A 293 29.40 -19.46 -20.41
CA HIS A 293 30.01 -20.70 -20.88
C HIS A 293 29.04 -21.61 -21.66
N SER A 294 27.72 -21.44 -21.52
CA SER A 294 26.72 -22.25 -22.22
C SER A 294 25.42 -21.48 -22.42
N TRP A 295 25.16 -21.10 -23.67
CA TRP A 295 23.92 -20.46 -24.10
C TRP A 295 22.68 -21.31 -23.74
N TYR A 296 22.78 -22.63 -23.86
CA TYR A 296 21.71 -23.57 -23.53
C TYR A 296 21.41 -23.59 -22.02
N ALA A 297 22.44 -23.51 -21.18
CA ALA A 297 22.27 -23.43 -19.73
C ALA A 297 21.60 -22.10 -19.33
N ALA A 298 22.11 -20.98 -19.87
CA ALA A 298 21.52 -19.65 -19.66
C ALA A 298 20.04 -19.60 -20.05
N THR A 299 19.70 -20.21 -21.19
CA THR A 299 18.32 -20.30 -21.69
C THR A 299 17.46 -21.16 -20.76
N ALA A 300 17.93 -22.32 -20.31
CA ALA A 300 17.19 -23.18 -19.38
C ALA A 300 16.91 -22.50 -18.03
N VAL A 301 17.89 -21.79 -17.46
CA VAL A 301 17.71 -21.00 -16.22
C VAL A 301 16.69 -19.90 -16.43
N PHE A 302 16.79 -19.15 -17.54
CA PHE A 302 15.83 -18.08 -17.82
C PHE A 302 14.41 -18.62 -18.02
N CYS A 303 14.24 -19.73 -18.74
CA CYS A 303 12.95 -20.40 -18.90
C CYS A 303 12.39 -20.89 -17.55
N GLY A 304 13.25 -21.35 -16.64
CA GLY A 304 12.87 -21.64 -15.25
C GLY A 304 12.37 -20.41 -14.51
N GLY A 305 13.07 -19.28 -14.67
CA GLY A 305 12.66 -17.99 -14.11
C GLY A 305 11.30 -17.52 -14.63
N ILE A 306 11.07 -17.57 -15.95
CA ILE A 306 9.79 -17.19 -16.57
C ILE A 306 8.67 -18.15 -16.14
N PHE A 307 8.94 -19.45 -16.02
CA PHE A 307 7.95 -20.38 -15.46
C PHE A 307 7.59 -20.04 -14.01
N GLY A 308 8.60 -19.74 -13.18
CA GLY A 308 8.39 -19.25 -11.82
C GLY A 308 7.52 -17.99 -11.79
N TYR A 309 7.77 -17.03 -12.69
CA TYR A 309 6.93 -15.84 -12.87
C TYR A 309 5.47 -16.19 -13.19
N ILE A 310 5.22 -17.12 -14.12
CA ILE A 310 3.86 -17.54 -14.46
C ILE A 310 3.16 -18.11 -13.21
N CYS A 311 3.85 -18.95 -12.44
CA CYS A 311 3.33 -19.47 -11.18
C CYS A 311 3.04 -18.36 -10.16
N TYR A 312 3.92 -17.37 -10.04
CA TYR A 312 3.73 -16.20 -9.19
C TYR A 312 2.50 -15.38 -9.59
N ASP A 313 2.37 -15.00 -10.86
CA ASP A 313 1.31 -14.08 -11.28
C ASP A 313 -0.07 -14.75 -11.16
N LEU A 314 -0.14 -16.05 -11.48
CA LEU A 314 -1.34 -16.85 -11.25
C LEU A 314 -1.66 -17.01 -9.76
N THR A 315 -0.64 -17.30 -8.94
CA THR A 315 -0.79 -17.35 -7.48
C THR A 315 -1.41 -16.04 -7.00
N HIS A 316 -0.75 -14.92 -7.32
CA HIS A 316 -1.15 -13.59 -6.92
C HIS A 316 -2.59 -13.29 -7.31
N TYR A 317 -2.98 -13.59 -8.55
CA TYR A 317 -4.34 -13.41 -9.03
C TYR A 317 -5.37 -14.19 -8.20
N PHE A 318 -5.12 -15.49 -8.00
CA PHE A 318 -6.07 -16.35 -7.29
C PHE A 318 -6.11 -16.08 -5.77
N LEU A 319 -5.03 -15.53 -5.18
CA LEU A 319 -5.06 -15.04 -3.80
C LEU A 319 -6.12 -13.94 -3.61
N HIS A 320 -6.33 -13.07 -4.61
CA HIS A 320 -7.36 -12.03 -4.53
C HIS A 320 -8.75 -12.54 -4.91
N HIS A 321 -8.87 -13.33 -5.99
CA HIS A 321 -10.16 -13.51 -6.66
C HIS A 321 -10.88 -14.84 -6.45
N GLU A 322 -10.24 -15.84 -5.82
CA GLU A 322 -10.84 -17.17 -5.66
C GLU A 322 -10.97 -17.60 -4.19
N ASP A 323 -11.94 -18.48 -3.91
CA ASP A 323 -11.95 -19.21 -2.64
C ASP A 323 -11.02 -20.42 -2.74
N LEU A 324 -9.86 -20.28 -2.11
CA LEU A 324 -8.76 -21.23 -2.26
C LEU A 324 -8.87 -22.41 -1.28
N PRO A 325 -8.25 -23.57 -1.59
CA PRO A 325 -8.17 -24.69 -0.66
C PRO A 325 -7.56 -24.31 0.70
N LEU A 326 -7.94 -25.02 1.77
CA LEU A 326 -7.54 -24.70 3.16
C LEU A 326 -6.03 -24.47 3.35
N TRP A 327 -5.20 -25.29 2.69
CA TRP A 327 -3.73 -25.19 2.78
C TRP A 327 -3.16 -23.93 2.11
N TYR A 328 -3.95 -23.25 1.27
CA TYR A 328 -3.56 -22.04 0.56
C TYR A 328 -4.25 -20.77 1.11
N LYS A 329 -5.33 -20.94 1.89
CA LYS A 329 -6.01 -19.82 2.57
C LYS A 329 -5.09 -19.03 3.50
N GLN A 330 -4.08 -19.67 4.10
CA GLN A 330 -3.11 -18.95 4.94
C GLN A 330 -2.25 -17.98 4.13
N LEU A 331 -1.85 -18.35 2.90
CA LEU A 331 -1.11 -17.47 2.01
C LEU A 331 -2.01 -16.34 1.48
N LYS A 332 -3.27 -16.64 1.16
CA LYS A 332 -4.29 -15.63 0.85
C LYS A 332 -4.43 -14.61 1.97
N LYS A 333 -4.64 -15.06 3.21
CA LYS A 333 -4.74 -14.18 4.37
C LYS A 333 -3.50 -13.29 4.51
N TYR A 334 -2.32 -13.88 4.37
CA TYR A 334 -1.05 -13.16 4.48
C TYR A 334 -0.90 -12.07 3.42
N HIS A 335 -1.20 -12.38 2.16
CA HIS A 335 -1.13 -11.41 1.08
C HIS A 335 -2.20 -10.32 1.20
N LEU A 336 -3.42 -10.65 1.62
CA LEU A 336 -4.44 -9.64 1.90
C LEU A 336 -4.04 -8.75 3.09
N GLN A 337 -3.35 -9.27 4.11
CA GLN A 337 -2.80 -8.43 5.17
C GLN A 337 -1.76 -7.44 4.63
N HIS A 338 -0.93 -7.83 3.67
CA HIS A 338 -0.03 -6.89 2.99
C HIS A 338 -0.80 -5.72 2.33
N HIS A 339 -1.92 -6.00 1.65
CA HIS A 339 -2.74 -4.96 1.01
C HIS A 339 -3.49 -4.06 2.00
N PHE A 340 -4.09 -4.63 3.03
CA PHE A 340 -5.11 -3.96 3.84
C PHE A 340 -4.66 -3.59 5.25
N LEU A 341 -3.60 -4.23 5.76
CA LEU A 341 -3.04 -3.97 7.08
C LEU A 341 -1.72 -3.18 6.95
N ASP A 342 -0.71 -3.78 6.34
CA ASP A 342 0.64 -3.22 6.29
C ASP A 342 1.39 -3.63 5.01
N TYR A 343 1.54 -2.67 4.11
CA TYR A 343 2.20 -2.87 2.81
C TYR A 343 3.74 -2.79 2.90
N GLU A 344 4.29 -2.43 4.06
CA GLU A 344 5.75 -2.37 4.27
C GLU A 344 6.35 -3.73 4.65
N LEU A 345 5.51 -4.74 4.81
CA LEU A 345 5.86 -6.13 5.15
C LEU A 345 5.12 -7.11 4.23
N GLY A 346 5.54 -8.38 4.21
CA GLY A 346 4.84 -9.42 3.47
C GLY A 346 5.05 -9.40 1.96
N PHE A 347 6.29 -9.20 1.51
CA PHE A 347 6.63 -9.11 0.09
C PHE A 347 6.64 -10.46 -0.62
N GLY A 348 6.67 -11.57 0.11
CA GLY A 348 6.58 -12.91 -0.47
C GLY A 348 5.13 -13.28 -0.83
N VAL A 349 4.84 -13.43 -2.12
CA VAL A 349 3.49 -13.75 -2.62
C VAL A 349 3.33 -15.26 -2.85
N THR A 350 4.34 -15.93 -3.41
CA THR A 350 4.34 -17.40 -3.57
C THR A 350 4.67 -18.13 -2.28
N SER A 351 5.47 -17.52 -1.41
CA SER A 351 5.81 -18.05 -0.09
C SER A 351 6.36 -16.96 0.84
N LYS A 352 6.27 -17.21 2.15
CA LYS A 352 6.86 -16.33 3.18
C LYS A 352 8.37 -16.56 3.42
N PHE A 353 9.01 -17.40 2.60
CA PHE A 353 10.36 -17.89 2.87
C PHE A 353 11.38 -16.74 2.96
N TRP A 354 11.36 -15.84 1.96
CA TRP A 354 12.27 -14.70 1.94
C TRP A 354 11.90 -13.62 2.95
N ASP A 355 10.61 -13.45 3.26
CA ASP A 355 10.18 -12.57 4.36
C ASP A 355 10.79 -12.99 5.70
N LYS A 356 10.80 -14.30 5.99
CA LYS A 356 11.43 -14.84 7.22
C LYS A 356 12.94 -14.64 7.23
N ILE A 357 13.59 -14.85 6.10
CA ILE A 357 15.05 -14.69 5.98
C ILE A 357 15.47 -13.22 6.16
N PHE A 358 14.71 -12.30 5.59
CA PHE A 358 15.05 -10.87 5.56
C PHE A 358 14.30 -10.03 6.61
N GLY A 359 13.54 -10.67 7.51
CA GLY A 359 12.87 -10.01 8.62
C GLY A 359 11.71 -9.10 8.21
N THR A 360 10.98 -9.44 7.16
CA THR A 360 9.81 -8.69 6.66
C THR A 360 8.50 -9.48 6.76
N GLU A 361 8.42 -10.46 7.66
CA GLU A 361 7.20 -11.25 7.87
C GLU A 361 6.11 -10.42 8.56
N LEU A 362 4.88 -10.44 8.02
CA LEU A 362 3.71 -9.89 8.71
C LEU A 362 3.43 -10.70 9.97
N THR A 363 3.82 -10.14 11.12
CA THR A 363 3.46 -10.68 12.42
C THR A 363 2.12 -10.07 12.82
N THR A 364 1.08 -10.89 12.87
CA THR A 364 -0.19 -10.44 13.47
C THR A 364 0.05 -10.41 14.97
N SER A 365 0.16 -9.23 15.56
CA SER A 365 0.13 -9.08 17.01
C SER A 365 -1.24 -9.53 17.49
N ILE A 366 -1.39 -10.82 17.79
CA ILE A 366 -2.46 -11.26 18.67
C ILE A 366 -2.07 -10.68 20.03
N GLN A 367 -2.58 -9.49 20.35
CA GLN A 367 -2.68 -9.09 21.75
C GLN A 367 -3.64 -10.08 22.41
N THR A 368 -3.12 -11.20 22.88
CA THR A 368 -3.78 -11.95 23.94
C THR A 368 -3.80 -11.02 25.15
N LYS A 369 -5.00 -10.50 25.45
CA LYS A 369 -5.31 -9.94 26.77
C LYS A 369 -4.97 -10.94 27.86
#